data_AF-A0AAX0XW13-F1
#
_entry.id   AF-A0AAX0XW13-F1
#
_cell.length_a   1.000
_cell.length_b   1.000
_cell.length_c   1.000
_cell.angle_alpha   90.00
_cell.angle_beta   90.00
_cell.angle_gamma   90.00
#
_symmetry.space_group_name_H-M   'P 1'
#
loop_
_entity.id
_entity.type
_entity.pdbx_description
1 polymer ?
#
loop_
_entity_poly.entity_id
_entity_poly.type
_entity_poly.pdbx_seq_one_letter_code
_entity_poly.pdbx_strand_id
1 'polypeptide(L)'
;MIFGQPFEFAVFYELLEKTDNGHWEFGIFIFFIEDEIYPSKGSNYTLSMAVNYLKDTHQEVIDSQDEGLDISITDHALLKLLAHSHGILLDCDPEDLDLPDSNKVGVF
;
A
#
# COMPACT_ATOMS: atom_id res chain seq x y z
N MET A 1 4.42 -4.94 -18.70
CA MET A 1 4.15 -6.38 -18.45
C MET A 1 3.05 -6.53 -17.40
N ILE A 2 2.10 -7.48 -17.56
CA ILE A 2 1.02 -7.76 -16.58
C ILE A 2 1.31 -9.08 -15.85
N PHE A 3 1.11 -9.10 -14.54
CA PHE A 3 1.21 -10.28 -13.66
C PHE A 3 -0.09 -10.45 -12.87
N GLY A 4 -0.72 -11.62 -12.93
CA GLY A 4 -1.99 -11.92 -12.24
C GLY A 4 -3.18 -12.03 -13.19
N GLN A 5 -4.39 -11.91 -12.63
CA GLN A 5 -5.67 -11.98 -13.34
C GLN A 5 -6.41 -10.65 -13.13
N PRO A 6 -6.50 -9.76 -14.13
CA PRO A 6 -7.07 -8.42 -13.94
C PRO A 6 -8.48 -8.36 -13.36
N PHE A 7 -9.30 -9.38 -13.60
CA PHE A 7 -10.67 -9.49 -13.09
C PHE A 7 -10.74 -9.93 -11.60
N GLU A 8 -9.63 -10.37 -11.01
CA GLU A 8 -9.50 -10.65 -9.57
C GLU A 8 -8.49 -9.66 -8.97
N PHE A 9 -7.21 -9.87 -9.28
CA PHE A 9 -6.10 -8.99 -8.92
C PHE A 9 -4.95 -9.15 -9.92
N ALA A 10 -4.43 -8.04 -10.43
CA ALA A 10 -3.21 -8.03 -11.21
C ALA A 10 -2.36 -6.79 -10.98
N VAL A 11 -1.06 -6.91 -11.26
CA VAL A 11 -0.12 -5.80 -11.30
C VAL A 11 0.37 -5.63 -12.72
N PHE A 12 0.33 -4.41 -13.23
CA PHE A 12 1.05 -4.02 -14.42
C PHE A 12 2.22 -3.14 -14.03
N TYR A 13 3.39 -3.41 -14.60
CA TYR A 13 4.46 -2.44 -14.60
C TYR A 13 5.18 -2.41 -15.93
N GLU A 14 5.67 -1.24 -16.29
CA GLU A 14 6.43 -1.01 -17.52
C GLU A 14 7.62 -0.12 -17.21
N LEU A 15 8.79 -0.50 -17.72
CA LEU A 15 10.00 0.28 -17.55
C LEU A 15 10.07 1.32 -18.66
N LEU A 16 10.08 2.60 -18.29
CA LEU A 16 10.14 3.70 -19.26
C LEU A 16 11.59 4.10 -19.56
N GLU A 17 12.44 4.11 -18.54
CA GLU A 17 13.84 4.50 -18.68
C GLU A 17 14.75 3.67 -17.77
N LYS A 18 15.87 3.21 -18.32
CA LYS A 18 16.99 2.64 -17.57
C LYS A 18 18.08 3.69 -17.48
N THR A 19 18.62 3.91 -16.29
CA THR A 19 19.84 4.70 -16.16
C THR A 19 21.07 3.91 -16.57
N ASP A 20 22.16 4.61 -16.87
CA ASP A 20 23.41 4.03 -17.41
C ASP A 20 24.04 2.95 -16.51
N ASN A 21 23.68 2.94 -15.23
CA ASN A 21 24.09 1.96 -14.23
C ASN A 21 23.19 0.69 -14.20
N GLY A 22 22.16 0.61 -15.05
CA GLY A 22 21.22 -0.50 -15.14
C GLY A 22 20.08 -0.47 -14.12
N HIS A 23 19.94 0.58 -13.30
CA HIS A 23 18.86 0.71 -12.33
C HIS A 23 17.53 1.10 -12.99
N TRP A 24 16.44 0.60 -12.41
CA TRP A 24 15.07 0.84 -12.86
C TRP A 24 14.53 2.09 -12.15
N GLU A 25 14.87 3.25 -12.68
CA GLU A 25 14.49 4.53 -12.07
C GLU A 25 13.08 4.94 -12.45
N PHE A 26 12.76 5.01 -13.75
CA PHE A 26 11.45 5.50 -14.19
C PHE A 26 10.62 4.39 -14.83
N GLY A 27 9.44 4.17 -14.28
CA GLY A 27 8.51 3.18 -14.75
C GLY A 27 7.09 3.50 -14.34
N ILE A 28 6.17 2.76 -14.91
CA ILE A 28 4.76 2.76 -14.56
C ILE A 28 4.52 1.55 -13.65
N PHE A 29 3.75 1.73 -12.57
CA PHE A 29 3.28 0.64 -11.72
C PHE A 29 1.78 0.85 -11.43
N ILE A 30 0.96 -0.13 -11.77
CA ILE A 30 -0.51 -0.04 -11.75
C ILE A 30 -1.07 -1.32 -11.12
N PHE A 31 -2.08 -1.15 -10.28
CA PHE A 31 -2.89 -2.25 -9.78
C PHE A 31 -4.18 -2.38 -10.59
N PHE A 32 -4.60 -3.62 -10.81
CA PHE A 32 -5.92 -4.00 -11.27
C PHE A 32 -6.60 -4.74 -10.13
N ILE A 33 -7.78 -4.29 -9.74
CA ILE A 33 -8.60 -4.92 -8.70
C ILE A 33 -10.02 -5.00 -9.28
N GLU A 34 -10.55 -6.21 -9.42
CA GLU A 34 -11.90 -6.43 -9.96
C GLU A 34 -12.17 -5.70 -11.30
N ASP A 35 -11.21 -5.75 -12.23
CA ASP A 35 -11.22 -5.08 -13.55
C ASP A 35 -11.15 -3.53 -13.50
N GLU A 36 -10.96 -2.94 -12.33
CA GLU A 36 -10.73 -1.50 -12.18
C GLU A 36 -9.23 -1.16 -12.12
N ILE A 37 -8.86 -0.04 -12.76
CA ILE A 37 -7.49 0.42 -12.88
C ILE A 37 -7.18 1.42 -11.76
N TYR A 38 -6.20 1.07 -10.93
CA TYR A 38 -5.70 1.90 -9.83
C TYR A 38 -4.24 2.33 -10.14
N PRO A 39 -4.05 3.47 -10.81
CA PRO A 39 -2.71 3.97 -11.09
C PRO A 39 -2.03 4.44 -9.81
N SER A 40 -0.72 4.20 -9.67
CA SER A 40 0.06 4.76 -8.57
C SER A 40 -0.10 6.29 -8.52
N LYS A 41 -0.71 6.81 -7.46
CA LYS A 41 -0.81 8.26 -7.23
C LYS A 41 0.47 8.75 -6.55
N GLY A 42 1.37 9.35 -7.32
CA GLY A 42 2.62 9.91 -6.81
C GLY A 42 3.76 9.72 -7.80
N SER A 43 4.14 10.80 -8.48
CA SER A 43 5.14 10.82 -9.56
C SER A 43 6.60 10.62 -9.12
N ASN A 44 6.85 10.33 -7.83
CA ASN A 44 8.20 10.38 -7.26
C ASN A 44 8.75 9.02 -6.80
N TYR A 45 7.95 7.95 -6.88
CA TYR A 45 8.44 6.61 -6.59
C TYR A 45 9.08 6.01 -7.85
N THR A 46 10.33 5.58 -7.72
CA THR A 46 10.95 4.76 -8.76
C THR A 46 10.33 3.36 -8.77
N LEU A 47 10.43 2.65 -9.90
CA LEU A 47 9.93 1.28 -9.99
C LEU A 47 10.61 0.37 -8.94
N SER A 48 11.90 0.59 -8.67
CA SER A 48 12.62 -0.13 -7.61
C SER A 48 12.05 0.17 -6.21
N MET A 49 11.67 1.41 -5.92
CA MET A 49 11.07 1.76 -4.64
C MET A 49 9.73 1.05 -4.46
N ALA A 50 8.85 1.11 -5.46
CA ALA A 50 7.54 0.45 -5.40
C ALA A 50 7.67 -1.06 -5.15
N VAL A 51 8.58 -1.73 -5.87
CA VAL A 51 8.82 -3.18 -5.68
C VAL A 51 9.43 -3.49 -4.32
N ASN A 52 10.34 -2.66 -3.80
CA ASN A 52 10.93 -2.87 -2.49
C ASN A 52 9.91 -2.67 -1.37
N TYR A 53 9.08 -1.63 -1.44
CA TYR A 53 7.97 -1.45 -0.50
C TYR A 53 7.08 -2.69 -0.42
N LEU A 54 6.67 -3.24 -1.57
CA LEU A 54 5.86 -4.46 -1.59
C LEU A 54 6.54 -5.67 -0.94
N LYS A 55 7.87 -5.78 -1.06
CA LYS A 55 8.64 -6.85 -0.39
C LYS A 55 8.73 -6.62 1.10
N ASP A 56 8.94 -5.38 1.52
CA ASP A 56 9.08 -5.01 2.92
C ASP A 56 7.75 -5.17 3.67
N THR A 57 6.62 -4.91 3.00
CA THR A 57 5.27 -5.13 3.55
C THR A 57 4.89 -6.60 3.76
N HIS A 58 5.67 -7.56 3.24
CA HIS A 58 5.35 -8.98 3.38
C HIS A 58 5.22 -9.43 4.85
N GLN A 59 6.09 -8.92 5.73
CA GLN A 59 6.01 -9.25 7.15
C GLN A 59 4.78 -8.62 7.81
N GLU A 60 4.42 -7.40 7.42
CA GLU A 60 3.22 -6.71 7.93
C GLU A 60 1.94 -7.46 7.54
N VAL A 61 1.87 -8.00 6.32
CA VAL A 61 0.77 -8.86 5.89
C VAL A 61 0.66 -10.11 6.78
N ILE A 62 1.79 -10.76 7.09
CA ILE A 62 1.83 -11.95 7.97
C ILE A 62 1.39 -11.61 9.39
N ASP A 63 1.82 -10.45 9.89
CA ASP A 63 1.54 -10.00 11.25
C ASP A 63 0.11 -9.44 11.41
N SER A 64 -0.53 -9.05 10.31
CA SER A 64 -1.89 -8.52 10.31
C SER A 64 -2.91 -9.64 10.52
N GLN A 65 -3.94 -9.38 11.33
CA GLN A 65 -5.06 -10.31 11.46
C GLN A 65 -6.09 -10.08 10.37
N ASP A 66 -6.66 -11.19 9.85
CA ASP A 66 -7.85 -11.20 8.99
C ASP A 66 -9.12 -10.99 9.83
N GLU A 67 -9.12 -9.92 10.63
CA GLU A 67 -10.34 -9.41 11.23
C GLU A 67 -11.02 -8.59 10.13
N GLY A 68 -12.08 -9.15 9.53
CA GLY A 68 -12.79 -8.56 8.40
C GLY A 68 -13.03 -7.07 8.60
N LEU A 69 -12.30 -6.26 7.83
CA LEU A 69 -12.44 -4.82 7.83
C LEU A 69 -13.84 -4.45 7.34
N ASP A 70 -14.53 -3.60 8.10
CA ASP A 70 -15.78 -3.02 7.65
C ASP A 70 -15.50 -2.03 6.51
N ILE A 71 -15.60 -2.51 5.27
CA ILE A 71 -15.41 -1.72 4.05
C ILE A 71 -16.50 -0.64 3.85
N SER A 72 -17.52 -0.57 4.72
CA SER A 72 -18.52 0.49 4.68
C SER A 72 -18.07 1.80 5.36
N ILE A 73 -16.93 1.79 6.07
CA ILE A 73 -16.37 2.98 6.69
C ILE A 73 -15.75 3.92 5.64
N THR A 74 -15.73 5.22 5.94
CA THR A 74 -15.11 6.22 5.06
C THR A 74 -13.60 6.04 4.97
N ASP A 75 -12.97 6.40 3.84
CA ASP A 75 -11.51 6.36 3.64
C ASP A 75 -10.71 6.96 4.80
N HIS A 76 -11.16 8.09 5.34
CA HIS A 76 -10.49 8.74 6.48
C HIS A 76 -10.55 7.89 7.76
N ALA A 77 -11.70 7.28 8.03
CA ALA A 77 -11.88 6.38 9.17
C ALA A 77 -11.05 5.10 9.00
N LEU A 78 -10.97 4.56 7.79
CA LEU A 78 -10.12 3.42 7.46
C LEU A 78 -8.64 3.75 7.69
N LEU A 79 -8.15 4.86 7.15
CA LEU A 79 -6.76 5.30 7.34
C LEU A 79 -6.42 5.47 8.83
N LYS A 80 -7.34 6.05 9.60
CA LYS A 80 -7.17 6.22 11.05
C LYS A 80 -7.11 4.88 11.78
N LEU A 81 -8.00 3.96 11.45
CA LEU A 81 -8.02 2.60 12.02
C LEU A 81 -6.71 1.86 11.73
N LEU A 82 -6.23 1.89 10.49
CA LEU A 82 -4.96 1.27 10.09
C LEU A 82 -3.80 1.87 10.89
N ALA A 83 -3.64 3.20 10.87
CA ALA A 83 -2.57 3.90 11.59
C ALA A 83 -2.54 3.54 13.08
N HIS A 84 -3.71 3.63 13.74
CA HIS A 84 -3.84 3.43 15.17
C HIS A 84 -3.58 1.98 15.57
N SER A 85 -3.99 1.01 14.75
CA SER A 85 -3.72 -0.42 14.98
C SER A 85 -2.22 -0.77 14.92
N HIS A 86 -1.43 0.06 14.23
CA HIS A 86 0.03 -0.05 14.16
C HIS A 86 0.76 0.88 15.16
N GLY A 87 0.01 1.56 16.04
CA GLY A 87 0.57 2.45 17.06
C GLY A 87 1.06 3.80 16.50
N ILE A 88 0.52 4.23 15.36
CA ILE A 88 0.93 5.45 14.66
C ILE A 88 -0.13 6.52 14.85
N LEU A 89 0.27 7.70 15.34
CA LEU A 89 -0.58 8.89 15.43
C LEU A 89 -0.56 9.66 14.10
N LEU A 90 -1.72 10.18 13.70
CA LEU A 90 -1.85 11.06 12.54
C LEU A 90 -1.69 12.52 12.97
N ASP A 91 -1.27 13.39 12.05
CA ASP A 91 -1.12 14.84 12.31
C ASP A 91 -2.42 15.52 12.78
N CYS A 92 -3.57 14.91 12.49
CA CYS A 92 -4.88 15.41 12.89
C CYS A 92 -5.36 14.84 14.23
N ASP A 93 -4.58 13.98 14.89
CA ASP A 93 -4.91 13.45 16.20
C ASP A 93 -4.62 14.46 17.33
N PRO A 94 -5.35 14.39 18.44
CA PRO A 94 -5.03 15.17 19.63
C PRO A 94 -3.62 14.85 20.14
N GLU A 95 -2.90 15.87 20.63
CA GLU A 95 -1.52 15.70 21.16
C GLU A 95 -1.44 14.74 22.35
N ASP A 96 -2.52 14.64 23.14
CA ASP A 96 -2.61 13.79 24.33
C ASP A 96 -3.35 12.46 24.06
N LEU A 97 -3.43 12.01 22.80
CA LEU A 97 -4.12 10.76 22.45
C LEU A 97 -3.24 9.55 22.80
N ASP A 98 -3.65 8.80 23.82
CA ASP A 98 -3.13 7.47 24.10
C ASP A 98 -3.81 6.42 23.22
N LEU A 99 -3.02 5.68 22.42
CA LEU A 99 -3.52 4.58 21.60
C LEU A 99 -3.62 3.31 22.45
N PRO A 100 -4.77 2.62 22.45
CA PRO A 100 -4.90 1.35 23.15
C PRO A 100 -4.09 0.26 22.44
N ASP A 101 -3.65 -0.76 23.20
CA ASP A 101 -3.11 -1.98 22.60
C ASP A 101 -4.18 -2.60 21.70
N SER A 102 -3.87 -2.74 20.41
CA SER A 102 -4.74 -3.32 19.39
C SER A 102 -3.97 -4.38 18.61
N ASN A 103 -4.70 -5.37 18.08
CA ASN A 103 -4.16 -6.21 17.03
C ASN A 103 -3.87 -5.33 15.80
N LYS A 104 -2.78 -5.62 15.09
CA LYS A 104 -2.47 -4.95 13.83
C LYS A 104 -3.48 -5.37 12.78
N VAL A 105 -4.10 -4.38 12.14
CA VAL A 105 -5.09 -4.61 11.08
C VAL A 105 -4.48 -4.12 9.76
N GLY A 106 -4.46 -4.99 8.76
CA GLY A 106 -3.91 -4.69 7.44
C GLY A 106 -2.44 -4.22 7.45
N VAL A 107 -2.03 -3.66 6.32
CA VAL A 107 -0.71 -3.06 6.07
C VAL A 107 -0.87 -1.53 6.16
N PHE A 108 0.11 -0.84 6.74
CA PHE A 108 0.08 0.63 6.90
C PHE A 108 1.18 1.32 6.09
#